data_AF-A0A929HKK6-F1
#
_entry.id   AF-A0A929HKK6-F1
#
_cell.length_a   1.000
_cell.length_b   1.000
_cell.length_c   1.000
_cell.angle_alpha   90.00
_cell.angle_beta   90.00
_cell.angle_gamma   90.00
#
_symmetry.space_group_name_H-M   'P 1'
#
loop_
_entity.id
_entity.type
_entity.pdbx_description
1 polymer ?
#
loop_
_entity_poly.entity_id
_entity_poly.type
_entity_poly.pdbx_seq_one_letter_code
_entity_poly.pdbx_strand_id
1 'polypeptide(L)' 'MKRLRLIHLNDSKTAFNSRVDRHANLGEGHIGTEGLEEFFSRASIRKLPVILETPQKLPGDEEKNLKAARRLLDL' A
#
# COMPACT_ATOMS: atom_id res chain seq x y z
N MET A 1 15.84 0.32 -12.60
CA MET A 1 15.55 0.79 -11.22
C MET A 1 16.81 0.81 -10.35
N LYS A 2 17.85 1.61 -10.67
CA LYS A 2 19.08 1.62 -9.85
C LYS A 2 18.96 2.47 -8.57
N ARG A 3 18.01 3.42 -8.54
CA ARG A 3 17.84 4.39 -7.45
C ARG A 3 16.62 4.14 -6.55
N LEU A 4 15.64 3.35 -7.00
CA LEU A 4 14.47 3.01 -6.20
C LEU A 4 14.84 1.86 -5.27
N ARG A 5 14.75 2.07 -3.96
CA ARG A 5 15.24 1.14 -2.95
C ARG A 5 14.15 0.58 -2.05
N LEU A 6 13.03 1.27 -1.94
CA LEU A 6 11.98 0.99 -0.98
C LEU A 6 10.68 1.68 -1.41
N ILE A 7 9.54 1.15 -0.99
CA ILE A 7 8.21 1.73 -1.20
C ILE A 7 7.52 1.89 0.16
N HIS A 8 6.95 3.06 0.43
CA HIS A 8 5.95 3.19 1.50
C HIS A 8 4.61 2.79 0.89
N LEU A 9 4.09 1.65 1.31
CA LEU A 9 2.87 1.07 0.78
C LEU A 9 1.70 1.53 1.65
N ASN A 10 1.02 2.57 1.16
CA ASN A 10 -0.12 3.20 1.80
C ASN A 10 -1.26 3.31 0.79
N ASP A 11 -2.50 3.19 1.25
CA ASP A 11 -3.66 3.69 0.50
C ASP A 11 -3.91 5.15 0.89
N SER A 12 -4.72 5.88 0.11
CA SER A 12 -5.04 7.29 0.37
C SER A 12 -6.45 7.44 0.91
N LYS A 13 -6.61 8.14 2.03
CA LYS A 13 -7.92 8.52 2.55
C LYS A 13 -8.58 9.64 1.73
N THR A 14 -7.85 10.27 0.81
CA THR A 14 -8.36 11.41 0.03
C THR A 14 -8.23 11.18 -1.46
N ALA A 15 -9.06 11.89 -2.23
CA ALA A 15 -9.08 11.81 -3.68
C ALA A 15 -7.72 12.18 -4.31
N PHE A 16 -7.49 11.70 -5.53
CA PHE A 16 -6.32 12.05 -6.33
C PHE A 16 -6.12 13.57 -6.41
N ASN A 17 -4.86 14.01 -6.31
CA ASN A 17 -4.45 15.41 -6.39
C ASN A 17 -5.04 16.33 -5.28
N SER A 18 -5.52 15.78 -4.17
CA SER A 18 -5.99 16.56 -3.01
C SER A 18 -4.88 17.37 -2.31
N ARG A 19 -3.60 16.95 -2.46
CA ARG A 19 -2.44 17.45 -1.71
C ARG A 19 -2.56 17.27 -0.20
N VAL A 20 -3.37 16.30 0.23
CA VAL A 20 -3.56 15.95 1.65
C VAL A 20 -2.87 14.62 1.94
N ASP A 21 -1.94 14.65 2.89
CA ASP A 21 -1.20 13.47 3.32
C ASP A 21 -1.95 12.74 4.46
N ARG A 22 -2.89 11.88 4.05
CA ARG A 22 -3.72 11.08 4.96
C ARG A 22 -3.82 9.66 4.43
N HIS A 23 -3.11 8.75 5.10
CA HIS A 23 -3.10 7.35 4.75
C HIS A 23 -4.40 6.64 5.17
N ALA A 24 -4.74 5.60 4.42
CA ALA A 24 -5.79 4.64 4.72
C ALA A 24 -5.20 3.22 4.77
N ASN A 25 -5.94 2.28 5.38
CA ASN A 25 -5.62 0.86 5.27
C ASN A 25 -5.70 0.41 3.80
N LEU A 26 -4.92 -0.62 3.46
CA LEU A 26 -4.83 -1.12 2.09
C LEU A 26 -6.19 -1.59 1.57
N GLY A 27 -6.65 -1.00 0.46
CA GLY A 27 -7.93 -1.31 -0.16
C GLY A 27 -9.12 -0.56 0.40
N GLU A 28 -8.94 0.23 1.47
CA GLU A 28 -10.00 1.04 2.10
C GLU A 28 -9.95 2.52 1.68
N GLY A 29 -8.99 2.90 0.82
CA GLY A 29 -8.81 4.26 0.33
C GLY A 29 -9.21 4.48 -1.12
N HIS A 30 -8.79 5.63 -1.65
CA HIS A 30 -9.08 6.08 -3.01
C HIS A 30 -8.12 5.50 -4.06
N ILE A 31 -6.97 4.94 -3.68
CA ILE A 31 -6.16 4.15 -4.61
C ILE A 31 -6.87 2.81 -4.80
N GLY A 32 -7.32 2.22 -3.68
CA GLY A 32 -8.12 1.01 -3.67
C GLY A 32 -7.35 -0.23 -4.10
N THR A 33 -8.00 -1.38 -3.95
CA THR A 33 -7.39 -2.69 -4.25
C THR A 33 -6.90 -2.79 -5.69
N GLU A 34 -7.73 -2.39 -6.67
CA GLU A 34 -7.38 -2.49 -8.09
C GLU A 34 -6.15 -1.65 -8.46
N GLY A 35 -6.07 -0.41 -7.94
CA GLY A 35 -4.92 0.45 -8.19
C GLY A 35 -3.64 -0.07 -7.56
N LEU A 36 -3.73 -0.63 -6.35
CA LEU A 36 -2.60 -1.27 -5.67
C LEU A 36 -2.15 -2.54 -6.40
N GLU A 37 -3.07 -3.39 -6.85
CA GLU A 37 -2.77 -4.59 -7.63
C GLU A 37 -2.09 -4.25 -8.96
N GLU A 38 -2.59 -3.25 -9.67
CA GLU A 38 -1.97 -2.77 -10.93
C GLU A 38 -0.55 -2.25 -10.68
N PHE A 39 -0.31 -1.51 -9.60
CA PHE A 39 1.03 -1.00 -9.27
C PHE A 39 2.03 -2.15 -8.99
N PHE A 40 1.60 -3.18 -8.28
CA PHE A 40 2.43 -4.35 -7.96
C PHE A 40 2.40 -5.46 -9.02
N SER A 41 1.71 -5.28 -10.15
CA SER A 41 1.71 -6.20 -11.29
C SER A 41 3.12 -6.42 -11.88
N ARG A 42 4.00 -5.42 -11.74
CA ARG A 42 5.37 -5.42 -12.26
C ARG A 42 6.33 -6.13 -11.30
N ALA A 43 6.92 -7.24 -11.75
CA ALA A 43 7.89 -8.01 -10.97
C ALA A 43 9.07 -7.19 -10.42
N SER A 44 9.49 -6.13 -11.11
CA SER A 44 10.57 -5.25 -10.65
C SER A 44 10.17 -4.43 -9.42
N ILE A 45 8.89 -4.04 -9.31
CA ILE A 45 8.32 -3.31 -8.16
C ILE A 45 8.05 -4.27 -7.01
N ARG A 46 7.45 -5.44 -7.30
CA ARG A 46 7.11 -6.47 -6.31
C ARG A 46 8.31 -6.96 -5.49
N LYS A 47 9.52 -6.93 -6.06
CA LYS A 47 10.76 -7.33 -5.39
C LYS A 47 11.35 -6.28 -4.45
N LEU A 48 10.81 -5.08 -4.41
CA LEU A 48 11.31 -4.04 -3.53
C LEU A 48 10.79 -4.24 -2.10
N PRO A 49 11.62 -3.91 -1.09
CA PRO A 49 11.15 -3.78 0.28
C PRO A 49 9.99 -2.79 0.37
N VAL A 50 8.98 -3.13 1.18
CA VAL A 50 7.86 -2.24 1.49
C VAL A 50 7.82 -1.94 2.99
N ILE A 51 7.38 -0.74 3.35
CA ILE A 51 7.00 -0.34 4.70
C ILE A 51 5.53 0.06 4.68
N LEU A 52 4.75 -0.45 5.63
CA LEU A 52 3.37 -0.03 5.84
C LEU A 52 3.36 1.13 6.84
N GLU A 53 2.78 2.26 6.45
CA GLU A 53 2.55 3.42 7.33
C GLU A 53 1.03 3.65 7.49
N THR A 54 0.28 2.55 7.55
CA THR A 54 -1.18 2.56 7.64
C THR A 54 -1.67 2.85 9.06
N PRO A 55 -2.87 3.44 9.23
CA PRO A 55 -3.43 3.70 10.54
C PRO A 55 -3.69 2.39 11.33
N GLN A 56 -3.36 2.37 12.62
CA GLN A 56 -3.70 1.26 13.54
C GLN A 56 -4.77 1.73 14.54
N LYS A 57 -6.01 1.89 14.07
CA LYS A 57 -7.08 2.50 14.89
C LYS A 57 -7.90 1.47 15.64
N LEU A 58 -8.05 0.28 15.07
CA LEU A 58 -8.80 -0.82 15.64
C LEU A 58 -7.88 -2.04 15.86
N PRO A 59 -8.19 -2.88 16.87
CA PRO A 59 -7.54 -4.17 17.01
C PRO A 59 -7.64 -4.98 15.70
N GLY A 60 -6.50 -5.49 15.24
CA GLY A 60 -6.41 -6.30 14.02
C GLY A 60 -6.15 -5.54 12.71
N ASP A 61 -6.10 -4.20 12.73
CA ASP A 61 -5.76 -3.40 11.54
C ASP A 61 -4.38 -3.77 10.98
N GLU A 62 -3.39 -3.99 11.85
CA GLU A 62 -2.06 -4.40 11.45
C GLU A 62 -2.06 -5.76 10.74
N GLU A 63 -2.73 -6.76 11.32
CA GLU A 63 -2.82 -8.10 10.74
C GLU A 63 -3.53 -8.07 9.37
N LYS A 64 -4.61 -7.30 9.25
CA LYS A 64 -5.34 -7.12 7.98
C LYS A 64 -4.44 -6.49 6.91
N ASN A 65 -3.74 -5.41 7.23
CA ASN A 65 -2.84 -4.74 6.30
C ASN A 65 -1.65 -5.64 5.91
N LEU A 66 -1.09 -6.41 6.85
CA LEU A 66 -0.03 -7.37 6.56
C LEU A 66 -0.52 -8.47 5.61
N LYS A 67 -1.73 -9.00 5.80
CA LYS A 67 -2.33 -9.99 4.88
C LYS A 67 -2.56 -9.41 3.49
N ALA A 68 -3.09 -8.19 3.40
CA ALA A 68 -3.28 -7.49 2.14
C ALA A 68 -1.95 -7.25 1.42
N ALA A 69 -0.93 -6.77 2.13
CA ALA A 69 0.41 -6.55 1.57
C ALA A 69 1.05 -7.85 1.08
N ARG A 70 0.96 -8.95 1.85
CA ARG A 70 1.47 -10.26 1.43
C ARG A 70 0.80 -10.74 0.14
N ARG A 71 -0.52 -10.60 0.03
CA ARG A 71 -1.25 -10.91 -1.21
C ARG A 71 -0.76 -10.07 -2.39
N LEU A 72 -0.58 -8.75 -2.22
CA LEU A 72 -0.09 -7.87 -3.29
C LEU A 72 1.33 -8.22 -3.74
N LEU A 73 2.13 -8.78 -2.83
CA LEU A 73 3.53 -9.10 -3.04
C LEU A 73 3.82 -10.56 -3.38
N ASP A 74 2.78 -11.40 -3.48
CA ASP A 74 2.87 -12.86 -3.62
C ASP A 74 3.77 -13.53 -2.55
N LEU A 75 3.59 -13.13 -1.28
CA LEU A 75 4.33 -13.63 -0.11
C LEU A 75 3.51 -14.57 0.79
#